data_AF-A0AA38C8W8-F1
#
_entry.id   AF-A0AA38C8W8-F1
#
_cell.length_a   1.000
_cell.length_b   1.000
_cell.length_c   1.000
_cell.angle_alpha   90.00
_cell.angle_beta   90.00
_cell.angle_gamma   90.00
#
_symmetry.space_group_name_H-M   'P 1'
#
loop_
_entity.id
_entity.type
_entity.pdbx_description
1 polymer ?
#
loop_
_entity_poly.entity_id
_entity_poly.type
_entity_poly.pdbx_seq_one_letter_code
_entity_poly.pdbx_strand_id
1 'polypeptide(L)'
;TSIRTPTSATPFSLIYGSEVVLPLEVQIPSLRVSLREFVSDEDYRQNHLAQLELLDERHLNALEHHQVYLEHVKHAYNKHLQQRDFQVGDLVLKENQNVTTLEWSQR
;
A
#
# COMPACT_ATOMS: atom_id res chain seq x y z
N THR A 1 8.49 7.76 -3.46
CA THR A 1 7.53 6.64 -3.29
C THR A 1 7.40 5.91 -4.62
N SER A 2 6.86 4.69 -4.65
CA SER A 2 6.66 3.94 -5.91
C SER A 2 5.19 3.58 -6.09
N ILE A 3 4.76 3.45 -7.34
CA ILE A 3 3.40 3.05 -7.70
C ILE A 3 3.19 1.59 -7.30
N ARG A 4 2.08 1.31 -6.61
CA ARG A 4 1.68 -0.04 -6.26
C ARG A 4 0.84 -0.62 -7.39
N THR A 5 1.25 -1.75 -7.95
CA THR A 5 0.50 -2.44 -9.01
C THR A 5 -0.98 -2.67 -8.69
N PRO A 6 -1.37 -3.06 -7.45
CA PRO A 6 -2.77 -3.27 -7.10
C PRO A 6 -3.64 -2.02 -7.15
N THR A 7 -3.09 -0.82 -6.93
CA THR A 7 -3.88 0.41 -6.82
C THR A 7 -3.54 1.43 -7.90
N SER A 8 -2.56 1.12 -8.76
CA SER A 8 -1.96 1.99 -9.79
C SER A 8 -1.57 3.41 -9.31
N ALA A 9 -1.46 3.61 -7.99
CA ALA A 9 -1.13 4.88 -7.34
C ALA A 9 0.03 4.72 -6.34
N THR A 10 0.67 5.83 -5.97
CA THR A 10 1.62 5.82 -4.85
C THR A 10 0.86 5.91 -3.53
N PRO A 11 1.31 5.24 -2.45
CA PRO A 11 0.65 5.36 -1.15
C PRO A 11 0.58 6.81 -0.63
N PHE A 12 1.56 7.63 -1.02
CA PHE A 12 1.60 9.03 -0.64
C PHE A 12 0.51 9.86 -1.34
N SER A 13 0.28 9.66 -2.64
CA SER A 13 -0.76 10.41 -3.35
C SER A 13 -2.17 10.02 -2.90
N LEU A 14 -2.37 8.79 -2.43
CA LEU A 14 -3.61 8.41 -1.76
C LEU A 14 -3.75 9.17 -0.42
N ILE A 15 -2.73 9.24 0.42
CA ILE A 15 -2.87 9.91 1.74
C ILE A 15 -2.98 11.43 1.62
N TYR A 16 -2.18 12.06 0.75
CA TYR A 16 -2.00 13.51 0.71
C TYR A 16 -2.61 14.18 -0.54
N GLY A 17 -3.29 13.42 -1.39
CA GLY A 17 -3.99 13.94 -2.59
C GLY A 17 -3.10 14.31 -3.78
N SER A 18 -1.79 14.34 -3.61
CA SER A 18 -0.82 14.72 -4.65
C SER A 18 0.46 13.90 -4.56
N GLU A 19 1.17 13.79 -5.68
CA GLU A 19 2.45 13.07 -5.70
C GLU A 19 3.53 13.82 -4.90
N VAL A 20 4.34 13.05 -4.18
CA VAL A 20 5.44 13.61 -3.38
C VAL A 20 6.45 14.34 -4.28
N VAL A 21 6.94 15.50 -3.84
CA VAL A 21 8.13 16.12 -4.42
C VAL A 21 9.35 15.49 -3.77
N LEU A 22 10.14 14.76 -4.54
CA LEU A 22 11.31 14.07 -4.01
C LEU A 22 12.43 15.09 -3.70
N PRO A 23 13.28 14.85 -2.69
CA PRO A 23 14.41 15.73 -2.41
C PRO A 23 15.31 15.99 -3.62
N LEU A 24 15.51 14.98 -4.47
CA LEU A 24 16.27 15.10 -5.72
C LEU A 24 15.65 16.09 -6.70
N GLU A 25 14.32 16.18 -6.76
CA GLU A 25 13.61 17.14 -7.62
C GLU A 25 13.73 18.58 -7.13
N VAL A 26 14.08 18.78 -5.85
CA VAL A 26 14.36 20.10 -5.30
C VAL A 26 15.82 20.47 -5.57
N GLN A 27 16.74 19.51 -5.38
CA GLN A 27 18.16 19.72 -5.64
C GLN A 27 18.47 19.93 -7.13
N ILE A 28 17.76 19.18 -7.99
CA ILE A 28 17.75 19.35 -9.44
C ILE A 28 16.31 19.72 -9.80
N PRO A 29 15.99 21.03 -9.94
CA PRO A 29 14.63 21.51 -10.13
C PRO A 29 13.89 20.75 -11.21
N SER A 30 12.93 19.93 -10.79
CA SER A 30 12.04 19.22 -11.73
C SER A 30 11.08 20.21 -12.39
N LEU A 31 10.52 19.84 -13.54
CA LEU A 31 9.54 20.69 -14.25
C LEU A 31 8.42 21.16 -13.33
N ARG A 32 7.93 20.30 -12.44
CA ARG A 32 6.86 20.63 -11.48
C ARG A 32 7.31 21.67 -10.46
N VAL A 33 8.54 21.58 -9.96
CA VAL A 33 9.11 22.57 -9.02
C VAL A 33 9.33 23.89 -9.73
N SER A 34 9.91 23.88 -10.94
CA SER A 34 10.15 25.09 -11.73
C SER A 34 8.84 25.78 -12.15
N LEU A 35 7.82 25.02 -12.55
CA LEU A 35 6.53 25.57 -12.96
C LEU A 35 5.78 26.22 -11.79
N ARG A 36 6.03 25.82 -10.54
CA ARG A 36 5.37 26.43 -9.38
C ARG A 36 5.67 27.93 -9.27
N GLU A 37 6.85 28.38 -9.69
CA GLU A 37 7.24 29.79 -9.67
C GLU A 37 6.45 30.66 -10.66
N PHE A 38 5.86 30.04 -11.70
CA PHE A 38 5.11 30.71 -12.75
C PHE A 38 3.59 30.66 -12.54
N VAL A 39 3.12 30.00 -11.48
CA VAL A 39 1.70 29.85 -11.16
C VAL A 39 1.34 30.79 -10.01
N SER A 40 0.23 31.52 -10.15
CA SER A 40 -0.25 32.37 -9.05
C SER A 40 -0.67 31.53 -7.85
N ASP A 41 -0.58 32.09 -6.65
CA ASP A 41 -0.98 31.35 -5.44
C ASP A 41 -2.47 30.97 -5.44
N GLU A 42 -3.31 31.80 -6.09
CA GLU A 42 -4.73 31.50 -6.25
C GLU A 42 -4.93 30.31 -7.19
N ASP A 43 -4.30 30.30 -8.37
CA ASP A 43 -4.39 29.18 -9.30
C ASP A 43 -3.84 27.88 -8.69
N TYR A 44 -2.77 27.98 -7.90
CA TYR A 44 -2.24 26.81 -7.18
C TYR A 44 -3.26 26.28 -6.16
N ARG A 45 -3.88 27.17 -5.37
CA ARG A 45 -4.92 26.78 -4.41
C ARG A 45 -6.12 26.14 -5.11
N GLN A 46 -6.60 26.72 -6.20
CA GLN A 46 -7.74 26.17 -6.96
C GLN A 46 -7.41 24.77 -7.52
N ASN A 47 -6.22 24.61 -8.13
CA ASN A 47 -5.77 23.30 -8.59
C ASN A 47 -5.65 22.28 -7.45
N HIS A 48 -5.15 22.71 -6.28
CA HIS A 48 -5.05 21.83 -5.12
C HIS A 48 -6.43 21.41 -4.59
N LEU A 49 -7.39 22.33 -4.55
CA LEU A 49 -8.78 22.01 -4.16
C LEU A 49 -9.41 21.00 -5.12
N ALA A 50 -9.24 21.19 -6.43
CA ALA A 50 -9.74 20.23 -7.42
C ALA A 50 -9.08 18.85 -7.28
N GLN A 51 -7.80 18.78 -6.92
CA GLN A 51 -7.13 17.51 -6.63
C GLN A 51 -7.69 16.81 -5.38
N LEU A 52 -8.03 17.58 -4.34
CA LEU A 52 -8.65 17.07 -3.13
C LEU A 52 -10.09 16.60 -3.36
N GLU A 53 -10.87 17.30 -4.19
CA GLU A 53 -12.21 16.87 -4.58
C GLU A 53 -12.20 15.49 -5.26
N LEU A 54 -11.20 15.25 -6.13
CA LEU A 54 -11.02 13.96 -6.80
C LEU A 54 -10.42 12.87 -5.90
N LEU A 55 -10.01 13.20 -4.66
CA LEU A 55 -9.29 12.27 -3.80
C LEU A 55 -10.16 11.10 -3.37
N ASP A 56 -11.42 11.36 -3.02
CA ASP A 56 -12.35 10.33 -2.58
C ASP A 56 -12.60 9.30 -3.69
N GLU A 57 -12.75 9.75 -4.93
CA GLU A 57 -12.90 8.85 -6.09
C GLU A 57 -11.66 7.97 -6.29
N ARG A 58 -10.45 8.55 -6.13
CA ARG A 58 -9.20 7.78 -6.21
C ARG A 58 -9.10 6.77 -5.08
N HIS A 59 -9.56 7.09 -3.87
CA HIS A 59 -9.59 6.16 -2.74
C HIS A 59 -10.53 5.00 -3.01
N LEU A 60 -11.75 5.27 -3.46
CA LEU A 60 -12.73 4.24 -3.79
C LEU A 60 -12.19 3.29 -4.86
N ASN A 61 -11.61 3.84 -5.93
CA ASN A 61 -11.02 3.06 -7.01
C ASN A 61 -9.81 2.22 -6.52
N ALA A 62 -8.92 2.81 -5.71
CA ALA A 62 -7.81 2.09 -5.11
C ALA A 62 -8.28 0.95 -4.19
N LEU A 63 -9.34 1.17 -3.41
CA LEU A 63 -9.94 0.15 -2.53
C LEU A 63 -10.53 -1.00 -3.34
N GLU A 64 -11.29 -0.71 -4.39
CA GLU A 64 -11.88 -1.72 -5.28
C GLU A 64 -10.80 -2.59 -5.91
N HIS A 65 -9.79 -1.99 -6.54
CA HIS A 65 -8.70 -2.74 -7.14
C HIS A 65 -7.90 -3.54 -6.11
N HIS A 66 -7.68 -2.98 -4.92
CA HIS A 66 -6.99 -3.69 -3.85
C HIS A 66 -7.77 -4.93 -3.38
N GLN A 67 -9.10 -4.83 -3.25
CA GLN A 67 -9.94 -5.97 -2.89
C GLN A 67 -9.86 -7.08 -3.94
N VAL A 68 -10.00 -6.73 -5.22
CA VAL A 68 -9.86 -7.70 -6.32
C VAL A 68 -8.49 -8.37 -6.31
N TYR A 69 -7.43 -7.59 -6.09
CA TYR A 69 -6.07 -8.12 -5.96
C TYR A 69 -5.94 -9.10 -4.79
N LEU A 70 -6.47 -8.76 -3.61
CA LEU A 70 -6.41 -9.64 -2.44
C LEU A 70 -7.17 -10.96 -2.68
N GLU A 71 -8.32 -10.92 -3.35
CA GLU A 71 -9.06 -12.13 -3.71
C GLU A 71 -8.27 -13.00 -4.70
N HIS A 72 -7.57 -12.40 -5.68
CA HIS A 72 -6.68 -13.16 -6.56
C HIS A 72 -5.51 -13.80 -5.80
N VAL A 73 -4.88 -13.07 -4.88
CA VAL A 73 -3.79 -13.60 -4.05
C VAL A 73 -4.28 -14.75 -3.18
N LYS A 74 -5.43 -14.58 -2.53
CA LYS A 74 -6.09 -15.61 -1.73
C LYS A 74 -6.42 -16.85 -2.56
N HIS A 75 -6.98 -16.67 -3.75
CA HIS A 75 -7.30 -17.78 -4.65
C HIS A 75 -6.04 -18.52 -5.09
N ALA A 76 -4.99 -17.80 -5.50
CA ALA A 76 -3.72 -18.39 -5.89
C ALA A 76 -3.08 -19.19 -4.75
N TYR A 77 -3.12 -18.67 -3.52
CA TYR A 77 -2.65 -19.38 -2.34
C TYR A 77 -3.49 -20.64 -2.05
N ASN A 78 -4.82 -20.49 -1.99
CA ASN A 78 -5.74 -21.58 -1.68
C ASN A 78 -5.72 -22.70 -2.72
N LYS A 79 -5.43 -22.39 -4.00
CA LYS A 79 -5.30 -23.39 -5.07
C LYS A 79 -4.25 -24.46 -4.75
N HIS A 80 -3.21 -24.12 -3.99
CA HIS A 80 -2.15 -25.03 -3.61
C HIS A 80 -2.32 -25.61 -2.20
N LEU A 81 -3.35 -25.20 -1.46
CA LEU A 81 -3.68 -25.78 -0.16
C LEU A 81 -4.45 -27.09 -0.37
N GLN A 82 -3.82 -28.20 0.01
CA GLN A 82 -4.51 -29.47 0.18
C GLN A 82 -5.02 -29.56 1.62
N GLN A 83 -6.35 -29.65 1.79
CA GLN A 83 -6.90 -30.02 3.08
C GLN A 83 -6.43 -31.43 3.44
N ARG A 84 -5.95 -31.59 4.67
CA ARG A 84 -5.55 -32.88 5.22
C ARG A 84 -6.41 -33.15 6.44
N ASP A 85 -6.99 -34.34 6.46
CA ASP A 85 -7.65 -34.87 7.65
C ASP A 85 -6.57 -35.47 8.56
N PHE A 86 -6.71 -35.24 9.87
CA PHE A 86 -5.80 -35.76 10.89
C PHE A 86 -6.58 -36.62 11.87
N GLN A 87 -5.99 -37.73 12.32
CA GLN A 87 -6.54 -38.62 13.32
C GLN A 87 -5.76 -38.54 14.64
N VAL A 88 -6.38 -39.03 15.71
CA VAL A 88 -5.73 -39.11 17.02
C VAL A 88 -4.52 -40.06 16.93
N GLY A 89 -3.33 -39.53 17.19
CA GLY A 89 -2.06 -40.26 17.08
C GLY A 89 -1.16 -39.75 15.95
N ASP A 90 -1.67 -38.92 15.04
CA ASP A 90 -0.86 -38.32 13.98
C ASP A 90 0.09 -37.25 14.53
N LEU A 91 1.35 -37.31 14.08
CA LEU A 91 2.34 -36.28 14.38
C LEU A 91 2.19 -35.12 13.40
N VAL A 92 1.81 -33.96 13.92
CA VAL A 92 1.66 -32.72 13.15
C VAL A 92 2.63 -31.65 13.61
N LEU A 93 3.16 -30.88 12.65
CA LEU A 93 3.96 -29.71 12.95
C LEU A 93 3.02 -28.58 13.37
N LYS A 94 3.16 -28.14 14.62
CA LYS A 94 2.44 -26.98 15.15
C LYS A 94 3.33 -25.74 15.02
N GLU A 95 2.78 -24.67 14.48
CA GLU A 95 3.42 -23.37 14.51
C GLU A 95 3.62 -22.93 15.98
N ASN A 96 4.87 -22.62 16.33
CA ASN A 96 5.23 -22.33 17.70
C ASN A 96 5.05 -20.83 17.96
N GLN A 97 3.92 -20.45 18.57
CA GLN A 97 3.53 -19.06 18.81
C GLN A 97 4.38 -18.35 19.90
N ASN A 98 5.32 -19.05 20.55
CA ASN A 98 6.08 -18.57 21.70
C ASN A 98 7.55 -18.19 21.39
N VAL A 99 7.96 -18.14 20.11
CA VAL A 99 9.33 -17.74 19.74
C VAL A 99 9.44 -16.21 19.75
N THR A 100 9.33 -15.58 20.93
CA THR A 100 9.77 -14.19 21.14
C THR A 100 10.35 -13.93 22.53
N THR A 101 10.34 -14.90 23.45
CA THR A 101 11.13 -14.78 24.69
C THR A 101 12.01 -16.01 24.85
N LEU A 102 13.31 -15.80 24.61
CA LEU A 102 14.37 -16.71 25.01
C LEU A 102 14.47 -16.68 26.55
N GLU A 103 13.58 -17.39 27.23
CA GLU A 103 13.83 -17.77 28.62
C GLU A 103 13.74 -19.28 28.77
N TRP A 104 14.90 -19.86 29.08
CA TRP A 104 15.03 -21.25 29.48
C TRP A 104 14.37 -21.42 30.86
N SER A 105 13.33 -22.26 30.96
CA SER A 105 12.89 -22.79 32.25
C SER A 105 12.90 -24.31 32.19
N GLN A 106 13.66 -24.93 33.10
CA GLN A 106 13.69 -26.38 33.30
C GLN A 106 12.67 -26.83 34.34
N ARG A 107 12.07 -27.98 34.03
CA ARG A 107 11.27 -28.91 34.83
C ARG A 107 9.86 -28.50 35.24
#